data_AF-A0A2R6J5I9-F1
#
_entry.id   AF-A0A2R6J5I9-F1
#
_cell.length_a   1.000
_cell.length_b   1.000
_cell.length_c   1.000
_cell.angle_alpha   90.00
_cell.angle_beta   90.00
_cell.angle_gamma   90.00
#
_symmetry.space_group_name_H-M   'P 1'
#
loop_
_entity.id
_entity.type
_entity.pdbx_description
1 polymer ?
#
loop_
_entity_poly.entity_id
_entity_poly.type
_entity_poly.pdbx_seq_one_letter_code
_entity_poly.pdbx_strand_id
1 'polypeptide(L)'
;MVVFRRRENVDVLDQFDLVDGYHAFSALPIAYARMTGEQIGRVAGLSTVTFVEANRDLKYHNADAREVTGAETVQTTGRRYTGESVHAAVIDSGVDGSHPDFSESLRANYQFAN
;
A
#
# COMPACT_ATOMS: atom_id res chain seq x y z
N MET A 1 -11.07 -3.17 6.73
CA MET A 1 -11.00 -1.84 6.10
C MET A 1 -12.34 -1.15 6.25
N VAL A 2 -12.34 0.13 6.63
CA VAL A 2 -13.54 0.98 6.71
C VAL A 2 -13.38 2.10 5.70
N VAL A 3 -14.37 2.31 4.85
CA VAL A 3 -14.40 3.41 3.88
C VAL A 3 -15.44 4.42 4.31
N PHE A 4 -15.03 5.68 4.41
CA PHE A 4 -15.87 6.79 4.86
C PHE A 4 -16.30 7.66 3.67
N ARG A 5 -17.35 8.46 3.88
CA ARG A 5 -17.80 9.45 2.89
C ARG A 5 -16.82 10.60 2.73
N ARG A 6 -16.15 10.99 3.81
CA ARG A 6 -15.11 12.04 3.85
C ARG A 6 -13.98 11.66 4.79
N ARG A 7 -12.80 12.21 4.52
CA ARG A 7 -11.59 11.93 5.31
C ARG A 7 -11.71 12.38 6.76
N GLU A 8 -12.34 13.54 6.98
CA GLU A 8 -12.64 14.07 8.32
C GLU A 8 -13.56 13.18 9.18
N ASN A 9 -14.20 12.16 8.59
CA ASN A 9 -15.06 11.25 9.33
C ASN A 9 -14.33 10.05 9.92
N VAL A 10 -13.04 9.87 9.63
CA VAL A 10 -12.26 8.73 10.14
C VAL A 10 -12.20 8.75 11.67
N ASP A 11 -12.09 9.94 12.27
CA ASP A 11 -12.01 10.16 13.72
C ASP A 11 -13.25 9.66 14.49
N VAL A 12 -14.35 9.34 13.80
CA VAL A 12 -15.51 8.67 14.42
C VAL A 12 -15.13 7.31 15.02
N LEU A 13 -14.01 6.72 14.59
CA LEU A 13 -13.49 5.49 15.17
C LEU A 13 -12.97 5.66 16.61
N ASP A 14 -12.63 6.88 17.04
CA ASP A 14 -12.17 7.17 18.41
C ASP A 14 -13.23 6.83 19.48
N GLN A 15 -14.50 6.74 19.09
CA GLN A 15 -15.58 6.35 20.01
C GLN A 15 -15.64 4.84 20.30
N PHE A 16 -14.81 4.04 19.63
CA PHE A 16 -14.74 2.59 19.82
C PHE A 16 -13.45 2.20 20.53
N ASP A 17 -13.56 1.28 21.49
CA ASP A 17 -12.40 0.65 22.13
C ASP A 17 -11.82 -0.43 21.19
N LEU A 18 -10.96 0.01 20.26
CA LEU A 18 -10.35 -0.82 19.24
C LEU A 18 -9.04 -1.42 19.75
N VAL A 19 -8.90 -2.75 19.66
CA VAL A 19 -7.80 -3.50 20.28
C VAL A 19 -6.39 -3.02 19.89
N ASP A 20 -6.20 -2.55 18.65
CA ASP A 20 -4.93 -1.96 18.19
C ASP A 20 -5.09 -0.50 17.73
N GLY A 21 -6.19 0.16 18.10
CA GLY A 21 -6.59 1.43 17.49
C GLY A 21 -6.94 1.28 16.00
N TYR A 22 -6.61 2.30 15.21
CA TYR A 22 -6.78 2.30 13.75
C TYR A 22 -5.66 3.05 13.04
N HIS A 23 -5.38 2.65 11.81
CA HIS A 23 -4.50 3.36 10.90
C HIS A 23 -5.34 4.17 9.90
N ALA A 24 -5.33 5.49 10.03
CA ALA A 24 -5.98 6.41 9.11
C ALA A 24 -5.06 6.75 7.93
N PHE A 25 -5.57 6.63 6.71
CA PHE A 25 -4.84 7.06 5.53
C PHE A 25 -4.90 8.59 5.40
N SER A 26 -3.74 9.25 5.31
CA SER A 26 -3.67 10.71 5.27
C SER A 26 -4.29 11.33 4.01
N ALA A 27 -4.29 10.60 2.89
CA ALA A 27 -4.79 11.06 1.60
C ALA A 27 -6.16 10.48 1.23
N LEU A 28 -6.63 9.44 1.91
CA LEU A 28 -7.84 8.69 1.54
C LEU A 28 -8.85 8.67 2.69
N PRO A 29 -10.16 8.68 2.41
CA PRO A 29 -11.20 8.52 3.44
C PRO A 29 -11.32 7.05 3.87
N ILE A 30 -10.21 6.44 4.29
CA ILE A 30 -10.09 5.02 4.58
C ILE A 30 -9.33 4.84 5.90
N ALA A 31 -9.77 3.87 6.71
CA ALA A 31 -9.02 3.38 7.86
C ALA A 31 -8.90 1.86 7.89
N TYR A 32 -7.81 1.38 8.47
CA TYR A 32 -7.62 -0.02 8.82
C TYR A 32 -7.72 -0.18 10.34
N ALA A 33 -8.52 -1.15 10.81
CA ALA A 33 -8.66 -1.44 12.23
C ALA A 33 -9.06 -2.90 12.42
N ARG A 34 -8.63 -3.49 13.54
CA ARG A 34 -9.09 -4.81 13.98
C ARG A 34 -10.27 -4.62 14.93
N MET A 35 -11.38 -5.29 14.63
CA MET A 35 -12.66 -5.11 15.31
C MET A 35 -13.34 -6.45 15.58
N THR A 36 -14.13 -6.51 16.64
CA THR A 36 -15.08 -7.61 16.87
C THR A 36 -16.25 -7.55 15.87
N GLY A 37 -16.98 -8.65 15.71
CA GLY A 37 -18.17 -8.67 14.86
C GLY A 37 -19.23 -7.63 15.26
N GLU A 38 -19.40 -7.39 16.56
CA GLU A 38 -20.32 -6.35 17.07
C GLU A 38 -19.85 -4.95 16.67
N GLN A 39 -18.55 -4.65 16.85
CA GLN A 39 -17.98 -3.37 16.45
C GLN A 39 -18.10 -3.14 14.94
N ILE A 40 -17.86 -4.17 14.12
CA ILE A 40 -18.04 -4.10 12.66
C ILE A 40 -19.48 -3.72 12.33
N GLY A 41 -20.47 -4.38 12.94
CA GLY A 41 -21.89 -4.07 12.72
C GLY A 41 -22.24 -2.62 13.10
N ARG A 42 -21.73 -2.15 14.25
CA ARG A 42 -21.94 -0.79 14.71
C ARG A 42 -21.29 0.25 13.80
N VAL A 43 -20.05 0.03 13.36
CA VAL A 43 -19.34 0.92 12.43
C VAL A 43 -20.02 0.94 11.06
N ALA A 44 -20.42 -0.22 10.53
CA ALA A 44 -21.11 -0.31 9.24
C ALA A 44 -22.47 0.43 9.22
N GLY A 45 -23.12 0.57 10.39
CA GLY A 45 -24.37 1.31 10.53
C GLY A 45 -24.22 2.83 10.61
N LEU A 46 -23.00 3.38 10.69
CA LEU A 46 -22.79 4.81 10.77
C LEU A 46 -23.10 5.49 9.44
N SER A 47 -23.83 6.61 9.48
CA SER A 47 -24.17 7.38 8.28
C SER A 47 -22.94 7.99 7.58
N THR A 48 -21.81 8.10 8.26
CA THR A 48 -20.54 8.57 7.71
C THR A 48 -19.73 7.46 7.03
N VAL A 49 -20.10 6.20 7.22
CA VAL A 49 -19.44 5.03 6.63
C VAL A 49 -20.14 4.66 5.33
N THR A 50 -19.34 4.41 4.29
CA THR A 50 -19.81 3.94 2.98
C THR A 50 -19.91 2.42 2.98
N PHE A 51 -18.86 1.73 3.42
CA PHE A 51 -18.88 0.28 3.63
C PHE A 51 -17.73 -0.17 4.55
N VAL A 52 -17.85 -1.38 5.08
CA VAL A 52 -16.79 -2.11 5.80
C VAL A 52 -16.47 -3.38 5.01
N GLU A 53 -15.19 -3.63 4.79
CA GLU A 53 -14.72 -4.82 4.07
C GLU A 53 -13.66 -5.58 4.88
N ALA A 54 -13.77 -6.91 4.91
CA ALA A 54 -12.78 -7.78 5.52
C ALA A 54 -11.45 -7.74 4.74
N ASN A 55 -10.34 -7.93 5.44
CA ASN A 55 -9.05 -8.04 4.77
C ASN A 55 -9.01 -9.30 3.89
N ARG A 56 -8.32 -9.25 2.76
CA ARG A 56 -8.20 -10.38 1.83
C ARG A 56 -6.74 -10.72 1.60
N ASP A 57 -6.46 -12.00 1.41
CA ASP A 57 -5.12 -12.46 1.06
C ASP A 57 -4.77 -12.04 -0.37
N LEU A 58 -3.60 -11.43 -0.53
CA LEU A 58 -3.03 -11.12 -1.84
C LEU A 58 -2.27 -12.34 -2.38
N LYS A 59 -2.41 -12.59 -3.69
CA LYS A 59 -1.62 -13.59 -4.41
C LYS A 59 -0.58 -12.88 -5.27
N TYR A 60 0.68 -13.20 -5.07
CA TYR A 60 1.78 -12.68 -5.89
C TYR A 60 1.86 -13.46 -7.20
N HIS A 61 2.04 -12.72 -8.31
CA HIS A 61 2.18 -13.29 -9.64
C HIS A 61 3.54 -12.89 -10.21
N ASN A 62 4.57 -13.69 -9.93
CA ASN A 62 5.90 -13.50 -10.50
C ASN A 62 6.00 -14.29 -11.80
N ALA A 63 5.78 -13.62 -12.94
CA ALA A 63 6.05 -14.17 -14.27
C ALA A 63 7.23 -13.42 -14.91
N ASP A 64 8.06 -14.13 -15.66
CA ASP A 64 9.32 -13.64 -16.25
C ASP A 64 9.11 -12.47 -17.21
N ALA A 65 9.19 -11.24 -16.67
CA ALA A 65 8.85 -10.00 -17.37
C ALA A 65 9.89 -9.53 -18.41
N ARG A 66 11.09 -10.11 -18.42
CA ARG A 66 12.18 -9.63 -19.28
C ARG A 66 11.92 -9.90 -20.77
N GLU A 67 11.42 -11.08 -21.12
CA GLU A 67 11.16 -11.45 -22.51
C GLU A 67 9.98 -10.67 -23.12
N VAL A 68 9.02 -10.27 -22.28
CA VAL A 68 7.79 -9.61 -22.71
C VAL A 68 7.95 -8.09 -22.91
N THR A 69 8.90 -7.45 -22.22
CA THR A 69 8.97 -5.97 -22.14
C THR A 69 9.84 -5.30 -23.21
N GLY A 70 10.68 -6.04 -23.94
CA GLY A 70 11.54 -5.48 -24.98
C GLY A 70 12.60 -4.47 -24.46
N ALA A 71 12.88 -4.48 -23.15
CA ALA A 71 13.79 -3.54 -22.50
C ALA A 71 15.23 -3.61 -23.06
N GLU A 72 15.65 -4.77 -23.56
CA GLU A 72 16.94 -4.99 -24.20
C GLU A 72 17.14 -4.05 -25.41
N THR A 73 16.14 -3.90 -26.28
CA THR A 73 16.21 -3.06 -27.47
C THR A 73 16.46 -1.59 -27.10
N VAL A 74 15.76 -1.07 -26.08
CA VAL A 74 15.95 0.32 -25.63
C VAL A 74 17.36 0.55 -25.07
N GLN A 75 17.92 -0.46 -24.38
CA GLN A 75 19.27 -0.37 -23.82
C GLN A 75 20.38 -0.50 -24.88
N THR A 76 20.11 -1.19 -26.00
CA THR A 76 21.13 -1.55 -27.00
C THR A 76 21.09 -0.72 -28.28
N THR A 77 19.92 -0.23 -28.73
CA THR A 77 19.76 0.34 -30.08
C THR A 77 19.36 1.83 -30.11
N GLY A 78 19.26 2.54 -28.97
CA GLY A 78 18.76 3.93 -28.91
C GLY A 78 19.59 4.90 -28.05
N ARG A 79 19.13 6.16 -27.95
CA ARG A 79 19.57 7.10 -26.89
C ARG A 79 19.46 6.38 -25.55
N ARG A 80 20.55 6.28 -24.79
CA ARG A 80 20.54 5.63 -23.47
C ARG A 80 19.66 6.43 -22.52
N TYR A 81 18.47 5.92 -22.23
CA TYR A 81 17.60 6.47 -21.20
C TYR A 81 17.88 5.75 -19.88
N THR A 82 18.34 6.49 -18.88
CA THR A 82 18.72 5.96 -17.55
C THR A 82 17.60 6.03 -16.53
N GLY A 83 16.59 6.89 -16.78
CA GLY A 83 15.53 7.16 -15.80
C GLY A 83 15.97 8.03 -14.62
N GLU A 84 17.10 8.75 -14.74
CA GLU A 84 17.71 9.52 -13.64
C GLU A 84 16.80 10.55 -12.96
N SER A 85 15.76 11.03 -13.65
CA SER A 85 14.77 11.99 -13.13
C SER A 85 13.50 11.33 -12.59
N VAL A 86 13.45 10.00 -12.51
CA VAL A 86 12.26 9.23 -12.12
C VAL A 86 12.57 8.37 -10.89
N HIS A 87 11.59 8.26 -9.99
CA HIS A 87 11.61 7.32 -8.88
C HIS A 87 10.54 6.25 -9.08
N ALA A 88 10.92 4.99 -8.83
CA ALA A 88 9.99 3.87 -8.78
C ALA A 88 9.77 3.45 -7.31
N ALA A 89 8.52 3.30 -6.90
CA ALA A 89 8.16 2.72 -5.62
C ALA A 89 7.74 1.26 -5.82
N VAL A 90 8.37 0.35 -5.08
CA VAL A 90 8.06 -1.09 -5.10
C VAL A 90 7.41 -1.45 -3.78
N ILE A 91 6.13 -1.85 -3.82
CA ILE A 91 5.37 -2.31 -2.65
C ILE A 91 5.28 -3.83 -2.75
N ASP A 92 6.24 -4.52 -2.14
CA ASP A 92 6.38 -5.97 -2.20
C ASP A 92 6.86 -6.51 -0.84
N SER A 93 7.36 -7.74 -0.81
CA SER A 93 7.97 -8.42 0.33
C SER A 93 9.21 -7.74 0.91
N GLY A 94 9.83 -6.81 0.18
CA GLY A 94 11.00 -6.04 0.60
C GLY A 94 12.13 -6.11 -0.43
N VAL A 95 13.29 -5.57 -0.07
CA VAL A 95 14.52 -5.61 -0.89
C VAL A 95 15.74 -5.84 0.00
N ASP A 96 16.69 -6.65 -0.47
CA ASP A 96 18.04 -6.69 0.09
C ASP A 96 18.78 -5.41 -0.34
N GLY A 97 18.69 -4.38 0.49
CA GLY A 97 19.33 -3.10 0.22
C GLY A 97 20.87 -3.12 0.28
N SER A 98 21.48 -4.22 0.73
CA SER A 98 22.93 -4.37 0.78
C SER A 98 23.52 -4.95 -0.50
N HIS A 99 22.69 -5.43 -1.43
CA HIS A 99 23.15 -5.98 -2.70
C HIS A 99 23.90 -4.91 -3.51
N PRO A 100 25.09 -5.22 -4.07
CA PRO A 100 25.93 -4.23 -4.76
C PRO A 100 25.22 -3.46 -5.89
N ASP A 101 24.31 -4.11 -6.62
CA ASP A 101 23.54 -3.50 -7.71
C ASP A 101 22.59 -2.35 -7.27
N PHE A 102 22.30 -2.27 -5.97
CA PHE A 102 21.46 -1.22 -5.39
C PHE A 102 22.24 -0.07 -4.73
N SER A 103 23.57 -0.19 -4.64
CA SER A 103 24.44 0.72 -3.89
C SER A 103 24.27 2.21 -4.24
N GLU A 104 23.96 2.53 -5.51
CA GLU A 104 23.75 3.91 -5.98
C GLU A 104 22.29 4.27 -6.27
N SER A 105 21.41 3.27 -6.38
CA SER A 105 20.04 3.43 -6.90
C SER A 105 18.95 3.37 -5.82
N LEU A 106 19.20 2.68 -4.71
CA LEU A 106 18.23 2.60 -3.61
C LEU A 106 18.20 3.91 -2.81
N ARG A 107 17.05 4.60 -2.85
CA ARG A 107 16.88 5.90 -2.17
C ARG A 107 16.31 5.76 -0.77
N ALA A 108 15.42 4.80 -0.56
CA ALA A 108 14.82 4.52 0.72
C ALA A 108 14.31 3.07 0.76
N ASN A 109 14.34 2.46 1.93
CA ASN A 109 13.77 1.15 2.19
C ASN A 109 12.90 1.26 3.45
N TYR A 110 11.59 1.07 3.28
CA TYR A 110 10.62 1.18 4.36
C TYR A 110 10.01 -0.17 4.65
N GLN A 111 9.83 -0.46 5.92
CA GLN A 111 9.07 -1.60 6.38
C GLN A 111 7.82 -1.09 7.09
N PHE A 112 6.67 -1.62 6.69
CA PHE A 112 5.46 -1.45 7.49
C PHE A 112 5.56 -2.35 8.73
N ALA A 113 5.57 -1.73 9.90
CA ALA A 113 5.57 -2.41 11.20
C ALA A 113 4.28 -2.01 11.94
N ASN A 114 3.55 -3.03 12.40
CA ASN A 114 2.40 -2.90 13.30
C ASN A 114 2.83 -3.09 14.75
#